data_AF-A0AA43FLA3-F1
#
_entry.id   AF-A0AA43FLA3-F1
#
_cell.length_a   1.000
_cell.length_b   1.000
_cell.length_c   1.000
_cell.angle_alpha   90.00
_cell.angle_beta   90.00
_cell.angle_gamma   90.00
#
_symmetry.space_group_name_H-M   'P 1'
#
loop_
_entity.id
_entity.type
_entity.pdbx_description
1 polymer ?
#
loop_
_entity_poly.entity_id
_entity_poly.type
_entity_poly.pdbx_seq_one_letter_code
_entity_poly.pdbx_strand_id
1 'polypeptide(L)'
;MDSMFLNILGAVALLLLLGIPLIMMNIRIAAQLHFKEIHIDGDRRLDQEFFRKMDKFASRRGYARQLDVSVIGLAGENFNRLYISGDGSSILATQMFAQSGDIVKYFEFCTKYDEVEVCANNAQISDLLYQPPWSHVVRRPDISDPEVLMSLHRQACAKYGRGAIRRVEASQFGPIFQESNSRNMDYQVERGILKKDSTGQWYSPTAKLALRGVGNYLNPVRDNFTWRRVAFGYVGAVALAAAGWACFILDAASHLEGPLPLDDSMVNLLLLGLGHILGGVVIGLGFGGKSFVWSILAVLPCFIALSITGVASPEMEYAYLFLTLITMVASHGTYNVTSVEGGVGQAVLAILEIGVILAVWLFLPYFIPEFK
;
A
#
# COMPACT_ATOMS: atom_id res chain seq x y z
N MET A 1 1.31 20.13 31.44
CA MET A 1 1.26 19.03 30.44
C MET A 1 0.06 19.35 29.58
N ASP A 2 0.33 19.78 28.35
CA ASP A 2 -0.62 20.59 27.58
C ASP A 2 -1.81 19.75 27.09
N SER A 3 -3.00 20.35 27.07
CA SER A 3 -4.26 19.71 26.64
C SER A 3 -4.14 19.04 25.27
N MET A 4 -3.33 19.62 24.38
CA MET A 4 -3.01 19.06 23.06
C MET A 4 -2.33 17.68 23.15
N PHE A 5 -1.37 17.49 24.05
CA PHE A 5 -0.67 16.22 24.22
C PHE A 5 -1.61 15.11 24.70
N LEU A 6 -2.50 15.43 25.65
CA LEU A 6 -3.53 14.50 26.14
C LEU A 6 -4.53 14.12 25.03
N ASN A 7 -4.92 15.08 24.18
CA ASN A 7 -5.82 14.83 23.05
C ASN A 7 -5.19 13.93 21.99
N ILE A 8 -3.92 14.15 21.64
CA ILE A 8 -3.18 13.28 20.70
C ILE A 8 -3.08 11.86 21.27
N LEU A 9 -2.72 11.74 22.56
CA LEU A 9 -2.59 10.44 23.20
C LEU A 9 -3.94 9.70 23.28
N GLY A 10 -5.02 10.42 23.57
CA GLY A 10 -6.39 9.90 23.56
C GLY A 10 -6.84 9.43 22.17
N ALA A 11 -6.56 10.21 21.12
CA ALA A 11 -6.86 9.84 19.74
C ALA A 11 -6.08 8.59 19.31
N VAL A 12 -4.78 8.52 19.57
CA VAL A 12 -3.96 7.34 19.29
C VAL A 12 -4.47 6.11 20.06
N ALA A 13 -4.83 6.28 21.33
CA ALA A 13 -5.39 5.20 22.13
C ALA A 13 -6.72 4.69 21.54
N LEU A 14 -7.63 5.60 21.16
CA LEU A 14 -8.92 5.25 20.54
C LEU A 14 -8.72 4.50 19.20
N LEU A 15 -7.80 4.99 18.37
CA LEU A 15 -7.46 4.36 17.08
C LEU A 15 -6.92 2.94 17.27
N LEU A 16 -6.08 2.71 18.28
CA LEU A 16 -5.58 1.36 18.58
C LEU A 16 -6.67 0.47 19.17
N LEU A 17 -7.49 0.99 20.08
CA LEU A 17 -8.56 0.25 20.75
C LEU A 17 -9.66 -0.19 19.78
N LEU A 18 -10.00 0.63 18.78
CA LEU A 18 -11.01 0.30 17.77
C LEU A 18 -10.39 -0.36 16.52
N GLY A 19 -9.22 0.09 16.11
CA GLY A 19 -8.50 -0.39 14.92
C GLY A 19 -8.09 -1.84 15.00
N ILE A 20 -7.48 -2.25 16.12
CA ILE A 20 -6.97 -3.62 16.27
C ILE A 20 -8.10 -4.65 16.18
N PRO A 21 -9.23 -4.53 16.91
CA PRO A 21 -10.37 -5.44 16.75
C PRO A 21 -10.92 -5.48 15.33
N LEU A 22 -11.04 -4.33 14.65
CA LEU A 22 -11.59 -4.27 13.29
C LEU A 22 -10.68 -4.97 12.28
N ILE A 23 -9.36 -4.76 12.36
CA ILE A 23 -8.37 -5.53 11.58
C ILE A 23 -8.55 -7.02 11.88
N MET A 24 -8.70 -7.38 13.16
CA MET A 24 -8.81 -8.76 13.58
C MET A 24 -10.06 -9.48 13.09
N MET A 25 -11.17 -8.75 12.92
CA MET A 25 -12.45 -9.29 12.49
C MET A 25 -12.57 -9.40 10.97
N ASN A 26 -11.94 -8.50 10.22
CA ASN A 26 -12.13 -8.37 8.76
C ASN A 26 -11.14 -9.17 7.92
N ILE A 27 -9.97 -9.53 8.45
CA ILE A 27 -9.01 -10.37 7.71
C ILE A 27 -9.29 -11.84 7.99
N ARG A 28 -9.57 -12.61 6.93
CA ARG A 28 -9.60 -14.07 6.98
C ARG A 28 -8.82 -14.63 5.80
N ILE A 29 -7.92 -15.56 6.08
CA ILE A 29 -7.10 -16.22 5.06
C ILE A 29 -7.53 -17.68 5.01
N ALA A 30 -7.88 -18.18 3.83
CA ALA A 30 -8.29 -19.57 3.68
C ALA A 30 -7.15 -20.52 4.05
N ALA A 31 -7.43 -21.57 4.81
CA ALA A 31 -6.45 -22.58 5.17
C ALA A 31 -6.09 -23.49 4.00
N GLN A 32 -7.06 -23.69 3.10
CA GLN A 32 -6.89 -24.45 1.87
C GLN A 32 -7.13 -23.56 0.66
N LEU A 33 -6.29 -23.73 -0.35
CA LEU A 33 -6.43 -23.09 -1.65
C LEU A 33 -6.90 -24.14 -2.64
N HIS A 34 -7.91 -23.80 -3.44
CA HIS A 34 -8.41 -24.71 -4.48
C HIS A 34 -8.07 -24.16 -5.86
N PHE A 35 -7.34 -24.94 -6.62
CA PHE A 35 -7.01 -24.62 -8.01
C PHE A 35 -8.16 -25.02 -8.91
N LYS A 36 -8.73 -24.03 -9.58
CA LYS A 36 -9.74 -24.23 -10.62
C LYS A 36 -9.11 -23.92 -11.96
N GLU A 37 -9.05 -24.91 -12.84
CA GLU A 37 -8.63 -24.68 -14.22
C GLU A 37 -9.61 -23.75 -14.93
N ILE A 38 -9.07 -22.80 -15.69
CA ILE A 38 -9.83 -21.78 -16.41
C ILE A 38 -9.26 -21.62 -17.83
N HIS A 39 -10.04 -20.99 -18.71
CA HIS A 39 -9.55 -20.58 -20.01
C HIS A 39 -9.31 -19.07 -20.00
N ILE A 40 -8.04 -18.66 -20.10
CA ILE A 40 -7.67 -17.23 -20.12
C ILE A 40 -7.85 -16.63 -21.52
N ASP A 41 -7.63 -17.43 -22.57
CA ASP A 41 -7.63 -16.92 -23.93
C ASP A 41 -9.06 -16.50 -24.35
N GLY A 42 -9.21 -15.24 -24.76
CA GLY A 42 -10.51 -14.69 -25.20
C GLY A 42 -11.41 -14.16 -24.08
N ASP A 43 -11.02 -14.22 -22.81
CA ASP A 43 -11.75 -13.52 -21.74
C ASP A 43 -11.52 -12.00 -21.88
N ARG A 44 -12.62 -11.27 -22.14
CA ARG A 44 -12.62 -9.82 -22.34
C ARG A 44 -12.27 -9.03 -21.08
N ARG A 45 -12.37 -9.66 -19.91
CA ARG A 45 -11.99 -9.05 -18.62
C ARG A 45 -10.47 -9.02 -18.42
N LEU A 46 -9.71 -9.74 -19.24
CA LEU A 46 -8.28 -9.93 -19.06
C LEU A 46 -7.48 -9.13 -20.08
N ASP A 47 -6.29 -8.69 -19.66
CA ASP A 47 -5.30 -8.08 -20.53
C ASP A 47 -4.61 -9.18 -21.35
N GLN A 48 -5.22 -9.48 -22.49
CA GLN A 48 -4.71 -10.46 -23.45
C GLN A 48 -3.33 -10.06 -24.02
N GLU A 49 -2.99 -8.77 -24.03
CA GLU A 49 -1.68 -8.32 -24.50
C GLU A 49 -0.58 -8.68 -23.48
N PHE A 50 -0.87 -8.54 -22.19
CA PHE A 50 0.04 -8.97 -21.12
C PHE A 50 0.38 -10.47 -21.24
N PHE A 51 -0.63 -11.34 -21.31
CA PHE A 51 -0.38 -12.77 -21.42
C PHE A 51 0.36 -13.15 -22.71
N ARG A 52 0.01 -12.54 -23.86
CA ARG A 52 0.74 -12.75 -25.12
C ARG A 52 2.21 -12.32 -25.03
N LYS A 53 2.51 -11.20 -24.37
CA LYS A 53 3.90 -10.77 -24.13
C LYS A 53 4.64 -11.79 -23.27
N MET A 54 4.00 -12.32 -22.23
CA MET A 54 4.58 -13.32 -21.36
C MET A 54 4.77 -14.68 -22.05
N ASP A 55 3.83 -15.14 -22.88
CA ASP A 55 3.99 -16.37 -23.69
C ASP A 55 5.22 -16.28 -24.60
N LYS A 56 5.41 -15.12 -25.25
CA LYS A 56 6.56 -14.86 -26.12
C LYS A 56 7.87 -14.78 -25.34
N PHE A 57 7.86 -14.19 -24.15
CA PHE A 57 9.02 -14.18 -23.25
C PHE A 57 9.37 -15.60 -22.79
N ALA A 58 8.39 -16.34 -22.27
CA ALA A 58 8.55 -17.68 -21.72
C ALA A 58 9.12 -18.65 -22.76
N SER A 59 8.52 -18.71 -23.95
CA SER A 59 8.95 -19.58 -25.05
C SER A 59 10.40 -19.34 -25.47
N ARG A 60 10.83 -18.07 -25.59
CA ARG A 60 12.23 -17.71 -25.90
C ARG A 60 13.23 -18.16 -24.84
N ARG A 61 12.78 -18.39 -23.62
CA ARG A 61 13.61 -18.80 -22.47
C ARG A 61 13.48 -20.29 -22.16
N GLY A 62 12.83 -21.07 -23.03
CA GLY A 62 12.67 -22.50 -22.85
C GLY A 62 11.64 -22.87 -21.78
N TYR A 63 10.71 -21.96 -21.46
CA TYR A 63 9.53 -22.27 -20.65
C TYR A 63 8.36 -22.64 -21.54
N ALA A 64 7.65 -23.69 -21.18
CA ALA A 64 6.42 -24.12 -21.84
C ALA A 64 5.21 -23.77 -20.96
N ARG A 65 4.17 -23.18 -21.56
CA ARG A 65 2.87 -22.96 -20.90
C ARG A 65 2.28 -24.32 -20.53
N GLN A 66 1.83 -24.46 -19.29
CA GLN A 66 1.30 -25.72 -18.76
C GLN A 66 -0.16 -25.60 -18.33
N LEU A 67 -0.50 -24.55 -17.59
CA LEU A 67 -1.78 -24.45 -16.89
C LEU A 67 -2.27 -23.01 -16.81
N ASP A 68 -3.58 -22.84 -16.95
CA ASP A 68 -4.30 -21.60 -16.68
C ASP A 68 -5.27 -21.88 -15.50
N VAL A 69 -5.09 -21.19 -14.38
CA VAL A 69 -5.83 -21.48 -13.14
C VAL A 69 -6.31 -20.21 -12.43
N SER A 70 -7.45 -20.32 -11.76
CA SER A 70 -7.88 -19.43 -10.70
C SER A 70 -7.73 -20.13 -9.36
N VAL A 71 -7.25 -19.43 -8.34
CA VAL A 71 -7.03 -19.97 -7.00
C VAL A 71 -8.14 -19.45 -6.08
N ILE A 72 -9.06 -20.35 -5.73
CA ILE A 72 -10.14 -20.07 -4.78
C ILE A 72 -9.51 -20.00 -3.38
N GLY A 73 -9.87 -18.96 -2.62
CA GLY A 73 -9.34 -18.69 -1.28
C GLY A 73 -8.28 -17.59 -1.25
N LEU A 74 -7.79 -17.15 -2.42
CA LEU A 74 -7.08 -15.86 -2.54
C LEU A 74 -8.07 -14.70 -2.64
N ALA A 75 -7.64 -13.50 -2.26
CA ALA A 75 -8.45 -12.30 -2.36
C ALA A 75 -8.65 -11.88 -3.82
N GLY A 76 -9.86 -11.39 -4.15
CA GLY A 76 -10.21 -10.88 -5.47
C GLY A 76 -10.37 -11.97 -6.54
N GLU A 77 -10.67 -11.56 -7.77
CA GLU A 77 -10.60 -12.45 -8.92
C GLU A 77 -9.12 -12.57 -9.32
N ASN A 78 -8.62 -13.79 -9.45
CA ASN A 78 -7.23 -14.03 -9.82
C ASN A 78 -7.14 -15.02 -10.99
N PHE A 79 -6.29 -14.67 -11.94
CA PHE A 79 -6.07 -15.38 -13.20
C PHE A 79 -4.59 -15.66 -13.33
N ASN A 80 -4.21 -16.92 -13.28
CA ASN A 80 -2.83 -17.33 -13.23
C ASN A 80 -2.52 -18.16 -14.46
N ARG A 81 -1.42 -17.84 -15.13
CA ARG A 81 -0.83 -18.69 -16.17
C ARG A 81 0.54 -19.15 -15.73
N LEU A 82 0.73 -20.46 -15.77
CA LEU A 82 1.91 -21.15 -15.28
C LEU A 82 2.74 -21.67 -16.45
N TYR A 83 4.04 -21.44 -16.36
CA TYR A 83 5.02 -21.96 -17.29
C TYR A 83 6.10 -22.72 -16.52
N ILE A 84 6.56 -23.83 -17.09
CA ILE A 84 7.61 -24.67 -16.50
C ILE A 84 8.79 -24.71 -17.47
N SER A 85 10.01 -24.58 -16.96
CA SER A 85 11.22 -24.69 -17.78
C SER A 85 11.35 -26.10 -18.35
N GLY A 86 11.98 -26.25 -19.52
CA GLY A 86 12.08 -27.55 -20.21
C GLY A 86 12.75 -28.67 -19.41
N ASP A 87 13.56 -28.33 -18.40
CA ASP A 87 14.21 -29.25 -17.47
C ASP A 87 13.44 -29.44 -16.14
N GLY A 88 12.28 -28.80 -15.99
CA GLY A 88 11.43 -28.81 -14.79
C GLY A 88 12.02 -28.08 -13.58
N SER A 89 13.16 -27.39 -13.73
CA SER A 89 13.92 -26.81 -12.60
C SER A 89 13.30 -25.52 -12.05
N SER A 90 12.45 -24.85 -12.81
CA SER A 90 11.89 -23.56 -12.41
C SER A 90 10.49 -23.36 -12.95
N ILE A 91 9.70 -22.61 -12.18
CA ILE A 91 8.35 -22.21 -12.51
C ILE A 91 8.37 -20.70 -12.75
N LEU A 92 7.75 -20.27 -13.83
CA LEU A 92 7.31 -18.90 -14.03
C LEU A 92 5.80 -18.88 -13.83
N ALA A 93 5.34 -18.17 -12.81
CA ALA A 93 3.94 -17.89 -12.60
C ALA A 93 3.65 -16.46 -13.04
N THR A 94 2.64 -16.26 -13.85
CA THR A 94 2.10 -14.93 -14.17
C THR A 94 0.72 -14.84 -13.59
N GLN A 95 0.40 -13.73 -12.95
CA GLN A 95 -0.88 -13.52 -12.28
C GLN A 95 -1.43 -12.16 -12.66
N MET A 96 -2.72 -12.16 -12.94
CA MET A 96 -3.53 -10.97 -13.02
C MET A 96 -4.54 -11.03 -11.88
N PHE A 97 -4.49 -10.02 -11.01
CA PHE A 97 -5.52 -9.82 -9.99
C PHE A 97 -6.46 -8.73 -10.46
N ALA A 98 -7.76 -9.00 -10.42
CA ALA A 98 -8.79 -7.98 -10.47
C ALA A 98 -9.37 -7.82 -9.07
N GLN A 99 -9.02 -6.72 -8.40
CA GLN A 99 -9.63 -6.33 -7.13
C GLN A 99 -10.26 -4.95 -7.33
N SER A 100 -11.58 -4.86 -7.13
CA SER A 100 -12.33 -3.61 -7.24
C SER A 100 -12.23 -2.90 -8.61
N GLY A 101 -12.01 -3.66 -9.69
CA GLY A 101 -11.99 -3.14 -11.07
C GLY A 101 -10.59 -2.85 -11.63
N ASP A 102 -9.57 -2.73 -10.79
CA ASP A 102 -8.19 -2.52 -11.23
C ASP A 102 -7.46 -3.85 -11.42
N ILE A 103 -6.68 -3.90 -12.50
CA ILE A 103 -5.93 -5.07 -12.93
C ILE A 103 -4.46 -4.90 -12.53
N VAL A 104 -4.02 -5.67 -11.54
CA VAL A 104 -2.61 -5.73 -11.13
C VAL A 104 -1.92 -6.87 -11.88
N LYS A 105 -0.81 -6.54 -12.57
CA LYS A 105 0.01 -7.49 -13.32
C LYS A 105 1.21 -7.93 -12.49
N TYR A 106 1.27 -9.22 -12.23
CA TYR A 106 2.30 -9.85 -11.42
C TYR A 106 2.97 -10.96 -12.21
N PHE A 107 4.26 -11.14 -11.96
CA PHE A 107 4.94 -12.37 -12.35
C PHE A 107 6.02 -12.73 -11.33
N GLU A 108 6.24 -14.03 -11.19
CA GLU A 108 7.15 -14.62 -10.23
C GLU A 108 7.91 -15.76 -10.88
N PHE A 109 9.22 -15.74 -10.68
CA PHE A 109 10.06 -16.90 -10.91
C PHE A 109 10.24 -17.60 -9.58
N CYS A 110 10.07 -18.91 -9.56
CA CYS A 110 10.39 -19.70 -8.38
C CYS A 110 11.10 -21.01 -8.74
N THR A 111 12.10 -21.35 -7.94
CA THR A 111 12.86 -22.59 -8.01
C THR A 111 12.83 -23.24 -6.64
N LYS A 112 12.37 -24.49 -6.58
CA LYS A 112 12.34 -25.28 -5.35
C LYS A 112 13.56 -26.18 -5.31
N TYR A 113 14.29 -26.10 -4.22
CA TYR A 113 15.32 -27.05 -3.85
C TYR A 113 14.79 -27.95 -2.73
N ASP A 114 15.52 -29.00 -2.38
CA ASP A 114 15.13 -29.92 -1.30
C ASP A 114 14.92 -29.20 0.05
N GLU A 115 15.78 -28.23 0.35
CA GLU A 115 15.80 -27.54 1.65
C GLU A 115 15.13 -26.17 1.62
N VAL A 116 15.14 -25.50 0.47
CA VAL A 116 14.75 -24.10 0.34
C VAL A 116 13.94 -23.84 -0.93
N GLU A 117 13.05 -22.86 -0.89
CA GLU A 117 12.47 -22.22 -2.07
C GLU A 117 13.13 -20.86 -2.28
N VAL A 118 13.46 -20.56 -3.54
CA VAL A 118 13.95 -19.25 -3.94
C VAL A 118 12.96 -18.71 -4.96
N CYS A 119 12.39 -17.54 -4.69
CA CYS A 119 11.53 -16.86 -5.65
C CYS A 119 11.94 -15.39 -5.85
N ALA A 120 11.65 -14.84 -7.03
CA ALA A 120 11.76 -13.41 -7.30
C ALA A 120 10.47 -12.93 -7.97
N ASN A 121 9.88 -11.87 -7.43
CA ASN A 121 8.59 -11.35 -7.89
C ASN A 121 8.52 -9.82 -7.87
N ASN A 122 7.54 -9.27 -8.57
CA ASN A 122 7.24 -7.84 -8.59
C ASN A 122 6.01 -7.48 -7.73
N ALA A 123 5.70 -8.30 -6.72
CA ALA A 123 4.54 -8.08 -5.87
C ALA A 123 4.69 -6.81 -5.01
N GLN A 124 3.62 -6.02 -4.96
CA GLN A 124 3.46 -4.88 -4.03
C GLN A 124 2.77 -5.36 -2.76
N ILE A 125 3.38 -6.33 -2.06
CA ILE A 125 2.84 -6.87 -0.81
C ILE A 125 3.63 -6.28 0.36
N SER A 126 2.92 -5.76 1.36
CA SER A 126 3.54 -5.29 2.60
C SER A 126 4.11 -6.45 3.42
N ASP A 127 5.30 -6.29 3.99
CA ASP A 127 6.01 -7.32 4.79
C ASP A 127 5.38 -7.55 6.19
N LEU A 128 4.09 -7.91 6.20
CA LEU A 128 3.31 -8.21 7.39
C LEU A 128 3.63 -9.60 7.95
N LEU A 129 3.88 -10.56 7.07
CA LEU A 129 4.21 -11.93 7.44
C LEU A 129 5.71 -12.08 7.71
N TYR A 130 6.07 -13.03 8.57
CA TYR A 130 7.47 -13.41 8.74
C TYR A 130 7.92 -14.24 7.54
N GLN A 131 9.13 -13.97 7.07
CA GLN A 131 9.80 -14.80 6.10
C GLN A 131 10.30 -16.08 6.79
N PRO A 132 9.83 -17.28 6.38
CA PRO A 132 10.34 -18.53 6.92
C PRO A 132 11.80 -18.79 6.50
N PRO A 133 12.58 -19.54 7.29
CA PRO A 133 14.00 -19.79 7.00
C PRO A 133 14.23 -20.64 5.73
N TRP A 134 13.22 -21.39 5.28
CA TRP A 134 13.27 -22.17 4.03
C TRP A 134 12.78 -21.39 2.82
N SER A 135 12.39 -20.12 2.94
CA SER A 135 11.82 -19.34 1.85
C SER A 135 12.61 -18.06 1.63
N HIS A 136 13.18 -17.91 0.44
CA HIS A 136 13.98 -16.76 0.03
C HIS A 136 13.30 -16.01 -1.09
N VAL A 137 12.63 -14.90 -0.76
CA VAL A 137 11.91 -14.09 -1.73
C VAL A 137 12.64 -12.77 -1.99
N VAL A 138 12.98 -12.51 -3.25
CA VAL A 138 13.50 -11.21 -3.71
C VAL A 138 12.34 -10.43 -4.33
N ARG A 139 11.81 -9.45 -3.59
CA ARG A 139 10.71 -8.60 -4.06
C ARG A 139 11.23 -7.31 -4.69
N ARG A 140 10.78 -7.01 -5.91
CA ARG A 140 11.14 -5.80 -6.67
C ARG A 140 9.92 -5.20 -7.36
N PRO A 141 9.04 -4.50 -6.60
CA PRO A 141 7.83 -3.90 -7.16
C PRO A 141 8.10 -2.80 -8.19
N ASP A 142 9.33 -2.28 -8.23
CA ASP A 142 9.82 -1.29 -9.19
C ASP A 142 10.19 -1.90 -10.56
N ILE A 143 10.29 -3.24 -10.66
CA ILE A 143 10.68 -3.94 -11.88
C ILE A 143 9.44 -4.50 -12.57
N SER A 144 9.15 -3.98 -13.76
CA SER A 144 8.12 -4.49 -14.67
C SER A 144 8.70 -5.34 -15.82
N ASP A 145 10.02 -5.34 -16.00
CA ASP A 145 10.71 -6.12 -17.02
C ASP A 145 11.02 -7.55 -16.51
N PRO A 146 10.43 -8.60 -17.11
CA PRO A 146 10.67 -9.99 -16.71
C PRO A 146 12.13 -10.44 -16.93
N GLU A 147 12.88 -9.83 -17.84
CA GLU A 147 14.30 -10.15 -18.05
C GLU A 147 15.15 -9.77 -16.84
N VAL A 148 14.94 -8.55 -16.33
CA VAL A 148 15.67 -8.05 -15.16
C VAL A 148 15.33 -8.90 -13.94
N LEU A 149 14.04 -9.22 -13.75
CA LEU A 149 13.62 -10.04 -12.62
C LEU A 149 14.14 -11.47 -12.69
N MET A 150 14.18 -12.09 -13.88
CA MET A 150 14.78 -13.41 -14.06
C MET A 150 16.28 -13.41 -13.75
N SER A 151 17.00 -12.34 -14.09
CA SER A 151 18.42 -12.19 -13.73
C SER A 151 18.61 -12.14 -12.21
N LEU A 152 17.76 -11.40 -11.51
CA LEU A 152 17.75 -11.35 -10.05
C LEU A 152 17.40 -12.71 -9.43
N HIS A 153 16.43 -13.43 -10.00
CA HIS A 153 16.10 -14.80 -9.60
C HIS A 153 17.31 -15.72 -9.68
N ARG A 154 18.03 -15.71 -10.81
CA ARG A 154 19.23 -16.54 -11.00
C ARG A 154 20.34 -16.18 -9.99
N GLN A 155 20.53 -14.90 -9.71
CA GLN A 155 21.47 -14.46 -8.68
C GLN A 155 21.05 -14.93 -7.29
N ALA A 156 19.75 -14.87 -6.98
CA ALA A 156 19.21 -15.38 -5.72
C ALA A 156 19.39 -16.90 -5.61
N CYS A 157 19.12 -17.65 -6.67
CA CYS A 157 19.36 -19.10 -6.73
C CYS A 157 20.83 -19.44 -6.50
N ALA A 158 21.77 -18.71 -7.12
CA ALA A 158 23.19 -18.92 -6.92
C ALA A 158 23.64 -18.63 -5.46
N LYS A 159 22.99 -17.67 -4.79
CA LYS A 159 23.32 -17.27 -3.43
C LYS A 159 22.69 -18.15 -2.35
N TYR A 160 21.42 -18.50 -2.54
CA TYR A 160 20.58 -19.12 -1.52
C TYR A 160 20.19 -20.56 -1.83
N GLY A 161 20.35 -21.03 -3.07
CA GLY A 161 20.05 -22.40 -3.45
C GLY A 161 20.87 -23.41 -2.65
N ARG A 162 20.19 -24.37 -2.01
CA ARG A 162 20.79 -25.43 -1.19
C ARG A 162 20.11 -26.75 -1.49
N GLY A 163 20.90 -27.80 -1.72
CA GLY A 163 20.39 -29.14 -2.08
C GLY A 163 20.17 -29.33 -3.57
N ALA A 164 19.54 -30.45 -3.95
CA ALA A 164 19.18 -30.71 -5.34
C ALA A 164 17.96 -29.89 -5.74
N ILE A 165 17.87 -29.56 -7.04
CA ILE A 165 16.68 -28.91 -7.58
C ILE A 165 15.56 -29.93 -7.64
N ARG A 166 14.43 -29.62 -6.99
CA ARG A 166 13.21 -30.41 -7.09
C ARG A 166 12.51 -30.07 -8.39
N ARG A 167 12.59 -30.99 -9.35
CA ARG A 167 11.88 -30.86 -10.63
C ARG A 167 10.37 -30.95 -10.41
N VAL A 168 9.63 -30.09 -11.11
CA VAL A 168 8.17 -30.01 -10.99
C VAL A 168 7.51 -30.32 -12.31
N GLU A 169 6.58 -31.26 -12.29
CA GLU A 169 5.65 -31.50 -13.39
C GLU A 169 4.37 -30.65 -13.22
N ALA A 170 3.68 -30.36 -14.32
CA ALA A 170 2.45 -29.57 -14.31
C ALA A 170 1.39 -30.14 -13.35
N SER A 171 1.21 -31.47 -13.35
CA SER A 171 0.28 -32.19 -12.47
C SER A 171 0.60 -32.03 -10.98
N GLN A 172 1.86 -31.75 -10.63
CA GLN A 172 2.33 -31.65 -9.26
C GLN A 172 2.23 -30.21 -8.71
N PHE A 173 1.95 -29.22 -9.56
CA PHE A 173 1.96 -27.82 -9.17
C PHE A 173 0.99 -27.52 -8.02
N GLY A 174 -0.30 -27.89 -8.17
CA GLY A 174 -1.32 -27.64 -7.15
C GLY A 174 -0.96 -28.22 -5.78
N PRO A 175 -0.63 -29.52 -5.68
CA PRO A 175 -0.16 -30.13 -4.43
C PRO A 175 1.08 -29.45 -3.82
N ILE A 176 2.09 -29.12 -4.64
CA ILE A 176 3.33 -28.46 -4.17
C ILE A 176 3.04 -27.07 -3.64
N PHE A 177 2.19 -26.30 -4.32
CA PHE A 177 1.81 -24.96 -3.88
C PHE A 177 0.98 -25.02 -2.60
N GLN A 178 0.03 -25.95 -2.50
CA GLN A 178 -0.77 -26.14 -1.29
C GLN A 178 0.10 -26.55 -0.09
N GLU A 179 1.09 -27.43 -0.29
CA GLU A 179 2.08 -27.80 0.71
C GLU A 179 2.89 -26.57 1.17
N SER A 180 3.44 -25.79 0.23
CA SER A 180 4.22 -24.59 0.56
C SER A 180 3.37 -23.55 1.29
N ASN A 181 2.16 -23.28 0.81
CA ASN A 181 1.23 -22.35 1.47
C ASN A 181 0.87 -22.80 2.89
N SER A 182 0.53 -24.08 3.08
CA SER A 182 0.22 -24.61 4.42
C SER A 182 1.40 -24.44 5.37
N ARG A 183 2.60 -24.85 4.94
CA ARG A 183 3.83 -24.73 5.75
C ARG A 183 4.15 -23.28 6.09
N ASN A 184 3.95 -22.37 5.15
CA ASN A 184 4.16 -20.94 5.34
C ASN A 184 3.14 -20.35 6.33
N MET A 185 1.87 -20.76 6.27
CA MET A 185 0.84 -20.30 7.21
C MET A 185 1.02 -20.89 8.61
N ASP A 186 1.38 -22.17 8.72
CA ASP A 186 1.68 -22.82 10.00
C ASP A 186 2.86 -22.13 10.70
N TYR A 187 3.87 -21.69 9.95
CA TYR A 187 4.96 -20.86 10.49
C TYR A 187 4.47 -19.53 11.06
N GLN A 188 3.48 -18.87 10.42
CA GLN A 188 2.91 -17.63 10.95
C GLN A 188 2.11 -17.87 12.25
N VAL A 189 1.48 -19.04 12.37
CA VAL A 189 0.82 -19.48 13.61
C VAL A 189 1.86 -19.71 14.71
N GLU A 190 2.96 -20.40 14.41
CA GLU A 190 4.08 -20.59 15.35
C GLU A 190 4.66 -19.25 15.83
N ARG A 191 4.77 -18.25 14.93
CA ARG A 191 5.21 -16.89 15.28
C ARG A 191 4.16 -16.06 16.03
N GLY A 192 2.96 -16.60 16.23
CA GLY A 192 1.87 -15.98 16.99
C GLY A 192 1.22 -14.78 16.30
N ILE A 193 1.38 -14.64 14.98
CA ILE A 193 0.73 -13.56 14.22
C ILE A 193 -0.58 -14.00 13.56
N LEU A 194 -0.75 -15.30 13.33
CA LEU A 194 -2.01 -15.90 12.92
C LEU A 194 -2.49 -16.92 13.96
N LYS A 195 -3.78 -17.20 13.95
CA LYS A 195 -4.40 -18.31 14.68
C LYS A 195 -5.36 -19.04 13.74
N LYS A 196 -5.44 -20.37 13.84
CA LYS A 196 -6.50 -21.12 13.17
C LYS A 196 -7.82 -20.85 13.90
N ASP A 197 -8.91 -20.72 13.14
CA ASP A 197 -10.25 -20.67 13.70
C ASP A 197 -10.65 -22.05 14.25
N SER A 198 -11.80 -22.12 14.93
CA SER A 198 -12.28 -23.37 15.53
C SER A 198 -12.60 -24.46 14.48
N THR A 199 -12.86 -24.08 13.24
CA THR A 199 -13.15 -25.02 12.14
C THR A 199 -11.87 -25.53 11.45
N GLY A 200 -10.73 -24.88 11.66
CA GLY A 200 -9.48 -25.14 10.97
C GLY A 200 -9.48 -24.72 9.49
N GLN A 201 -10.56 -24.10 9.00
CA GLN A 201 -10.71 -23.67 7.61
C GLN A 201 -10.14 -22.28 7.35
N TRP A 202 -9.93 -21.48 8.40
CA TRP A 202 -9.49 -20.11 8.27
C TRP A 202 -8.36 -19.79 9.23
N TYR A 203 -7.41 -18.99 8.76
CA TYR A 203 -6.48 -18.26 9.60
C TYR A 203 -7.04 -16.86 9.87
N SER A 204 -7.06 -16.50 11.15
CA SER A 204 -7.40 -15.17 11.62
C SER A 204 -6.13 -14.46 12.12
N PRO A 205 -6.00 -13.14 11.88
CA PRO A 205 -4.94 -12.34 12.47
C PRO A 205 -5.02 -12.31 14.01
N THR A 206 -3.87 -12.16 14.66
CA THR A 206 -3.80 -11.81 16.09
C THR A 206 -3.56 -10.32 16.28
N ALA A 207 -3.71 -9.81 17.50
CA ALA A 207 -3.36 -8.43 17.84
C ALA A 207 -1.90 -8.10 17.49
N LYS A 208 -1.00 -9.10 17.56
CA LYS A 208 0.40 -8.96 17.18
C LYS A 208 0.57 -8.63 15.69
N LEU A 209 -0.22 -9.27 14.81
CA LEU A 209 -0.22 -8.96 13.38
C LEU A 209 -0.81 -7.57 13.13
N ALA A 210 -1.92 -7.25 13.79
CA ALA A 210 -2.56 -5.93 13.66
C ALA A 210 -1.60 -4.80 14.06
N LEU A 211 -0.93 -4.91 15.21
CA LEU A 211 0.07 -3.95 15.67
C LEU A 211 1.26 -3.84 14.71
N ARG A 212 1.73 -4.96 14.16
CA ARG A 212 2.76 -4.95 13.13
C ARG A 212 2.29 -4.24 11.86
N GLY A 213 1.04 -4.46 11.45
CA GLY A 213 0.43 -3.75 10.33
C GLY A 213 0.37 -2.25 10.54
N VAL A 214 -0.11 -1.81 11.70
CA VAL A 214 -0.10 -0.39 12.10
C VAL A 214 1.31 0.18 12.08
N GLY A 215 2.29 -0.52 12.70
CA GLY A 215 3.68 -0.08 12.71
C GLY A 215 4.30 0.01 11.31
N ASN A 216 4.02 -0.95 10.42
CA ASN A 216 4.49 -0.92 9.04
C ASN A 216 3.84 0.20 8.22
N TYR A 217 2.55 0.44 8.42
CA TYR A 217 1.79 1.51 7.79
C TYR A 217 2.34 2.89 8.19
N LEU A 218 2.50 3.11 9.51
CA LEU A 218 3.01 4.36 10.07
C LEU A 218 4.50 4.61 9.75
N ASN A 219 5.25 3.58 9.37
CA ASN A 219 6.63 3.75 8.93
C ASN A 219 6.66 4.30 7.49
N PRO A 220 7.08 5.57 7.28
CA PRO A 220 7.07 6.19 5.95
C PRO A 220 8.06 5.54 4.98
N VAL A 221 9.05 4.81 5.50
CA VAL A 221 10.16 4.24 4.71
C VAL A 221 9.89 2.79 4.28
N ARG A 222 8.82 2.14 4.75
CA ARG A 222 8.48 0.76 4.36
C ARG A 222 7.70 0.67 3.04
N ASP A 223 7.86 -0.45 2.34
CA ASP A 223 7.12 -0.92 1.13
C ASP A 223 7.26 -0.05 -0.14
N ASN A 224 7.00 1.26 -0.03
CA ASN A 224 6.78 2.17 -1.18
C ASN A 224 7.78 3.33 -1.27
N PHE A 225 8.85 3.32 -0.47
CA PHE A 225 9.85 4.38 -0.43
C PHE A 225 10.82 4.31 -1.62
N THR A 226 10.87 5.38 -2.41
CA THR A 226 11.95 5.60 -3.40
C THR A 226 12.33 7.07 -3.39
N TRP A 227 13.60 7.39 -3.68
CA TRP A 227 14.04 8.80 -3.76
C TRP A 227 13.27 9.60 -4.79
N ARG A 228 12.83 8.97 -5.90
CA ARG A 228 11.99 9.62 -6.91
C ARG A 228 10.62 10.00 -6.35
N ARG A 229 9.98 9.10 -5.59
CA ARG A 229 8.70 9.39 -4.92
C ARG A 229 8.84 10.44 -3.82
N VAL A 230 9.95 10.45 -3.08
CA VAL A 230 10.23 11.51 -2.09
C VAL A 230 10.40 12.87 -2.77
N ALA A 231 11.20 12.94 -3.84
CA ALA A 231 11.42 14.20 -4.56
C ALA A 231 10.12 14.72 -5.21
N PHE A 232 9.34 13.85 -5.84
CA PHE A 232 8.07 14.25 -6.45
C PHE A 232 6.99 14.52 -5.40
N GLY A 233 6.71 13.55 -4.54
CA GLY A 233 5.62 13.57 -3.57
C GLY A 233 5.86 14.51 -2.40
N TYR A 234 6.93 14.29 -1.63
CA TYR A 234 7.17 15.04 -0.39
C TYR A 234 7.69 16.44 -0.67
N VAL A 235 8.78 16.57 -1.43
CA VAL A 235 9.38 17.89 -1.73
C VAL A 235 8.43 18.73 -2.56
N GLY A 236 7.74 18.14 -3.55
CA GLY A 236 6.71 18.82 -4.32
C GLY A 236 5.56 19.35 -3.44
N ALA A 237 5.05 18.55 -2.51
CA ALA A 237 3.99 18.97 -1.61
C ALA A 237 4.41 20.07 -0.62
N VAL A 238 5.60 19.94 -0.03
CA VAL A 238 6.18 20.99 0.83
C VAL A 238 6.35 22.30 0.05
N ALA A 239 6.85 22.24 -1.18
CA ALA A 239 7.02 23.43 -2.02
C ALA A 239 5.68 24.10 -2.37
N LEU A 240 4.65 23.32 -2.68
CA LEU A 240 3.30 23.84 -2.98
C LEU A 240 2.64 24.47 -1.74
N ALA A 241 2.74 23.82 -0.58
CA ALA A 241 2.26 24.38 0.68
C ALA A 241 3.02 25.67 1.04
N ALA A 242 4.34 25.66 0.91
CA ALA A 242 5.17 26.84 1.17
C ALA A 242 4.86 27.99 0.21
N ALA A 243 4.55 27.71 -1.06
CA ALA A 243 4.11 28.72 -2.01
C ALA A 243 2.76 29.35 -1.60
N GLY A 244 1.80 28.53 -1.14
CA GLY A 244 0.54 29.02 -0.59
C GLY A 244 0.76 29.94 0.64
N TRP A 245 1.63 29.54 1.56
CA TRP A 245 2.04 30.36 2.70
C TRP A 245 2.75 31.65 2.28
N ALA A 246 3.64 31.59 1.28
CA ALA A 246 4.31 32.78 0.76
C ALA A 246 3.32 33.76 0.15
N CYS A 247 2.36 33.29 -0.64
CA CYS A 247 1.28 34.13 -1.18
C CYS A 247 0.45 34.79 -0.06
N PHE A 248 0.15 34.05 0.99
CA PHE A 248 -0.60 34.57 2.14
C PHE A 248 0.20 35.63 2.91
N ILE A 249 1.48 35.37 3.22
CA ILE A 249 2.34 36.28 3.98
C ILE A 249 2.69 37.55 3.20
N LEU A 250 2.91 37.41 1.89
CA LEU A 250 3.26 38.53 1.01
C LEU A 250 2.04 39.31 0.51
N ASP A 251 0.83 38.94 0.95
CA ASP A 251 -0.42 39.55 0.53
C ASP A 251 -0.55 39.59 -1.01
N ALA A 252 -0.43 38.41 -1.64
CA ALA A 252 -0.49 38.30 -3.10
C ALA A 252 -1.81 38.83 -3.68
N ALA A 253 -2.90 38.80 -2.91
CA ALA A 253 -4.20 39.33 -3.30
C ALA A 253 -4.15 40.82 -3.68
N SER A 254 -3.41 41.66 -2.95
CA SER A 254 -3.31 43.10 -3.26
C SER A 254 -2.61 43.40 -4.59
N HIS A 255 -2.00 42.40 -5.20
CA HIS A 255 -1.32 42.49 -6.49
C HIS A 255 -2.12 41.84 -7.63
N LEU A 256 -3.28 41.24 -7.35
CA LEU A 256 -4.16 40.65 -8.35
C LEU A 256 -5.17 41.69 -8.82
N GLU A 257 -4.93 42.29 -9.99
CA GLU A 257 -5.89 43.18 -10.64
C GLU A 257 -7.06 42.35 -11.23
N GLY A 258 -8.28 42.54 -10.71
CA GLY A 258 -9.47 41.93 -11.31
C GLY A 258 -10.73 42.08 -10.47
N PRO A 259 -11.92 42.00 -11.08
CA PRO A 259 -13.20 42.09 -10.38
C PRO A 259 -13.55 40.73 -9.76
N LEU A 260 -12.78 40.27 -8.78
CA LEU A 260 -13.23 39.17 -7.94
C LEU A 260 -14.20 39.75 -6.90
N PRO A 261 -15.40 39.17 -6.71
CA PRO A 261 -16.35 39.62 -5.68
C PRO A 261 -15.94 39.19 -4.26
N LEU A 262 -14.63 39.04 -4.03
CA LEU A 262 -14.03 38.54 -2.79
C LEU A 262 -13.06 39.60 -2.27
N ASP A 263 -13.01 39.76 -0.95
CA ASP A 263 -11.97 40.60 -0.34
C ASP A 263 -10.59 39.92 -0.41
N ASP A 264 -9.53 40.72 -0.25
CA ASP A 264 -8.15 40.28 -0.35
C ASP A 264 -7.80 39.17 0.68
N SER A 265 -8.43 39.20 1.85
CA SER A 265 -8.22 38.19 2.88
C SER A 265 -8.78 36.83 2.45
N MET A 266 -9.97 36.81 1.85
CA MET A 266 -10.55 35.61 1.26
C MET A 266 -9.71 35.07 0.10
N VAL A 267 -9.18 35.94 -0.76
CA VAL A 267 -8.31 35.54 -1.88
C VAL A 267 -7.01 34.90 -1.36
N ASN A 268 -6.36 35.50 -0.37
CA ASN A 268 -5.15 34.94 0.24
C ASN A 268 -5.42 33.59 0.94
N LEU A 269 -6.56 33.45 1.63
CA LEU A 269 -6.98 32.18 2.23
C LEU A 269 -7.24 31.10 1.16
N LEU A 270 -7.82 31.46 0.02
CA LEU A 270 -8.03 30.54 -1.10
C LEU A 270 -6.70 30.09 -1.72
N LEU A 271 -5.73 30.99 -1.88
CA LEU A 271 -4.38 30.66 -2.39
C LEU A 271 -3.65 29.72 -1.43
N LEU A 272 -3.75 29.98 -0.12
CA LEU A 272 -3.21 29.11 0.92
C LEU A 272 -3.86 27.71 0.87
N GLY A 273 -5.19 27.67 0.83
CA GLY A 273 -5.95 26.42 0.70
C GLY A 273 -5.59 25.65 -0.58
N LEU A 274 -5.45 26.34 -1.71
CA LEU A 274 -5.08 25.74 -2.98
C LEU A 274 -3.68 25.10 -2.93
N GLY A 275 -2.70 25.76 -2.31
CA GLY A 275 -1.36 25.20 -2.11
C GLY A 275 -1.40 23.87 -1.34
N HIS A 276 -2.22 23.80 -0.29
CA HIS A 276 -2.42 22.58 0.50
C HIS A 276 -3.20 21.49 -0.24
N ILE A 277 -4.24 21.85 -1.02
CA ILE A 277 -4.97 20.89 -1.87
C ILE A 277 -4.03 20.28 -2.89
N LEU A 278 -3.28 21.10 -3.63
CA LEU A 278 -2.33 20.64 -4.64
C LEU A 278 -1.21 19.80 -4.01
N GLY A 279 -0.70 20.21 -2.84
CA GLY A 279 0.26 19.42 -2.09
C GLY A 279 -0.30 18.06 -1.69
N GLY A 280 -1.55 18.01 -1.23
CA GLY A 280 -2.28 16.77 -0.95
C GLY A 280 -2.38 15.88 -2.19
N VAL A 281 -2.78 16.42 -3.34
CA VAL A 281 -2.84 15.69 -4.61
C VAL A 281 -1.49 15.06 -4.95
N VAL A 282 -0.40 15.83 -4.86
CA VAL A 282 0.96 15.35 -5.15
C VAL A 282 1.38 14.22 -4.20
N ILE A 283 1.00 14.29 -2.92
CA ILE A 283 1.23 13.19 -1.96
C ILE A 283 0.42 11.95 -2.33
N GLY A 284 -0.85 12.12 -2.69
CA GLY A 284 -1.72 11.01 -3.11
C GLY A 284 -1.14 10.25 -4.31
N LEU A 285 -0.63 10.99 -5.31
CA LEU A 285 0.04 10.42 -6.49
C LEU A 285 1.39 9.78 -6.14
N GLY A 286 2.17 10.40 -5.25
CA GLY A 286 3.53 9.95 -4.92
C GLY A 286 3.57 8.76 -3.95
N PHE A 287 2.61 8.67 -3.03
CA PHE A 287 2.62 7.75 -1.89
C PHE A 287 1.29 7.03 -1.70
N GLY A 288 0.84 6.34 -2.75
CA GLY A 288 -0.33 5.47 -2.64
C GLY A 288 -0.23 4.48 -1.48
N GLY A 289 -1.32 4.34 -0.72
CA GLY A 289 -1.42 3.47 0.45
C GLY A 289 -0.79 4.04 1.73
N LYS A 290 -0.06 5.16 1.65
CA LYS A 290 0.55 5.87 2.81
C LYS A 290 0.34 7.38 2.79
N SER A 291 -0.61 7.86 1.98
CA SER A 291 -0.87 9.29 1.79
C SER A 291 -1.14 10.01 3.10
N PHE A 292 -1.85 9.37 4.04
CA PHE A 292 -2.06 9.91 5.39
C PHE A 292 -0.77 10.27 6.14
N VAL A 293 0.19 9.33 6.22
CA VAL A 293 1.46 9.52 6.93
C VAL A 293 2.26 10.63 6.27
N TRP A 294 2.34 10.60 4.94
CA TRP A 294 3.09 11.59 4.18
C TRP A 294 2.46 12.98 4.21
N SER A 295 1.13 13.07 4.26
CA SER A 295 0.41 14.34 4.45
C SER A 295 0.74 14.98 5.80
N ILE A 296 0.83 14.21 6.89
CA ILE A 296 1.30 14.74 8.19
C ILE A 296 2.74 15.27 8.06
N LEU A 297 3.61 14.47 7.46
CA LEU A 297 5.02 14.84 7.33
C LEU A 297 5.23 16.08 6.46
N ALA A 298 4.45 16.24 5.39
CA ALA A 298 4.62 17.34 4.43
C ALA A 298 4.19 18.70 4.99
N VAL A 299 3.27 18.70 5.95
CA VAL A 299 2.79 19.95 6.56
C VAL A 299 3.73 20.36 7.72
N LEU A 300 4.42 19.39 8.35
CA LEU A 300 5.31 19.61 9.51
C LEU A 300 6.39 20.70 9.33
N PRO A 301 7.09 20.84 8.18
CA PRO A 301 8.04 21.94 7.97
C PRO A 301 7.40 23.33 8.07
N CYS A 302 6.17 23.48 7.57
CA CYS A 302 5.44 24.74 7.67
C CYS A 302 5.07 25.03 9.13
N PHE A 303 4.69 24.01 9.92
CA PHE A 303 4.45 24.17 11.36
C PHE A 303 5.69 24.66 12.09
N ILE A 304 6.81 23.98 11.89
CA ILE A 304 8.07 24.30 12.55
C ILE A 304 8.50 25.72 12.20
N ALA A 305 8.37 26.12 10.93
CA ALA A 305 8.68 27.48 10.51
C ALA A 305 7.81 28.52 11.22
N LEU A 306 6.49 28.30 11.33
CA LEU A 306 5.56 29.19 12.03
C LEU A 306 5.82 29.26 13.54
N SER A 307 6.16 28.14 14.17
CA SER A 307 6.50 28.11 15.59
C SER A 307 7.81 28.84 15.88
N ILE A 308 8.81 28.73 15.00
CA ILE A 308 10.12 29.39 15.17
C ILE A 308 10.01 30.91 14.96
N THR A 309 9.19 31.37 14.01
CA THR A 309 9.05 32.80 13.73
C THR A 309 8.25 33.56 14.80
N GLY A 310 7.62 32.85 15.74
CA GLY A 310 6.80 33.46 16.80
C GLY A 310 5.51 34.11 16.29
N VAL A 311 5.14 33.84 15.04
CA VAL A 311 3.93 34.38 14.37
C VAL A 311 2.69 33.53 14.68
N ALA A 312 2.87 32.38 15.32
CA ALA A 312 1.78 31.47 15.66
C ALA A 312 0.89 32.06 16.78
N SER A 313 -0.17 32.77 16.40
CA SER A 313 -1.33 32.93 17.29
C SER A 313 -2.07 31.59 17.43
N PRO A 314 -2.88 31.39 18.47
CA PRO A 314 -3.75 30.22 18.57
C PRO A 314 -4.63 30.03 17.31
N GLU A 315 -5.06 31.11 16.65
CA GLU A 315 -5.83 31.00 15.40
C GLU A 315 -5.00 30.42 14.25
N MET A 316 -3.71 30.74 14.17
CA MET A 316 -2.78 30.18 13.19
C MET A 316 -2.53 28.68 13.42
N GLU A 317 -2.46 28.24 14.68
CA GLU A 317 -2.37 26.81 15.03
C GLU A 317 -3.61 26.04 14.56
N TYR A 318 -4.79 26.64 14.71
CA TYR A 318 -6.05 26.05 14.26
C TYR A 318 -6.19 26.04 12.73
N ALA A 319 -5.82 27.13 12.06
CA ALA A 319 -5.76 27.19 10.59
C ALA A 319 -4.82 26.11 10.04
N TYR A 320 -3.68 25.88 10.71
CA TYR A 320 -2.74 24.84 10.34
C TYR A 320 -3.32 23.41 10.48
N LEU A 321 -4.05 23.12 11.57
CA LEU A 321 -4.75 21.84 11.73
C LEU A 321 -5.80 21.63 10.63
N PHE A 322 -6.54 22.68 10.28
CA PHE A 322 -7.51 22.65 9.18
C PHE A 322 -6.86 22.43 7.81
N LEU A 323 -5.73 23.08 7.53
CA LEU A 323 -4.98 22.88 6.27
C LEU A 323 -4.34 21.49 6.19
N THR A 324 -3.91 20.94 7.33
CA THR A 324 -3.44 19.55 7.43
C THR A 324 -4.56 18.59 7.04
N LEU A 325 -5.77 18.81 7.55
CA LEU A 325 -6.95 18.04 7.16
C LEU A 325 -7.22 18.13 5.66
N ILE A 326 -7.23 19.34 5.09
CA ILE A 326 -7.45 19.53 3.64
C ILE A 326 -6.42 18.75 2.83
N THR A 327 -5.15 18.82 3.23
CA THR A 327 -4.05 18.10 2.58
C THR A 327 -4.30 16.59 2.64
N MET A 328 -4.70 16.07 3.80
CA MET A 328 -5.05 14.66 3.99
C MET A 328 -6.22 14.25 3.10
N VAL A 329 -7.33 15.00 3.10
CA VAL A 329 -8.53 14.71 2.31
C VAL A 329 -8.21 14.73 0.82
N ALA A 330 -7.48 15.74 0.33
CA ALA A 330 -7.08 15.83 -1.08
C ALA A 330 -6.15 14.66 -1.48
N SER A 331 -5.19 14.32 -0.62
CA SER A 331 -4.30 13.17 -0.85
C SER A 331 -5.05 11.84 -0.91
N HIS A 332 -6.08 11.69 -0.08
CA HIS A 332 -6.91 10.51 -0.03
C HIS A 332 -7.87 10.41 -1.21
N GLY A 333 -8.55 11.51 -1.57
CA GLY A 333 -9.40 11.57 -2.76
C GLY A 333 -8.61 11.22 -4.02
N THR A 334 -7.37 11.71 -4.12
CA THR A 334 -6.47 11.36 -5.23
C THR A 334 -6.09 9.88 -5.19
N TYR A 335 -5.71 9.36 -4.02
CA TYR A 335 -5.41 7.94 -3.84
C TYR A 335 -6.60 7.04 -4.24
N ASN A 336 -7.82 7.33 -3.81
CA ASN A 336 -8.99 6.52 -4.18
C ASN A 336 -9.34 6.60 -5.66
N VAL A 337 -9.00 7.72 -6.32
CA VAL A 337 -9.15 7.86 -7.78
C VAL A 337 -8.05 7.10 -8.52
N THR A 338 -6.87 6.91 -7.92
CA THR A 338 -5.70 6.31 -8.59
C THR A 338 -5.30 4.91 -8.11
N SER A 339 -5.90 4.38 -7.06
CA SER A 339 -5.45 3.13 -6.44
C SER A 339 -6.49 2.51 -5.51
N VAL A 340 -6.58 1.18 -5.54
CA VAL A 340 -7.50 0.41 -4.71
C VAL A 340 -6.75 -0.72 -3.98
N GLU A 341 -5.88 -0.40 -3.01
CA GLU A 341 -5.38 -1.43 -2.09
C GLU A 341 -6.48 -1.86 -1.09
N GLY A 342 -6.51 -3.15 -0.77
CA GLY A 342 -7.57 -3.84 -0.03
C GLY A 342 -7.76 -3.52 1.46
N GLY A 343 -8.80 -4.15 2.01
CA GLY A 343 -9.58 -3.77 3.20
C GLY A 343 -8.90 -3.56 4.55
N VAL A 344 -7.59 -3.80 4.72
CA VAL A 344 -6.88 -3.49 5.97
C VAL A 344 -6.38 -2.06 5.96
N GLY A 345 -5.78 -1.63 4.84
CA GLY A 345 -5.42 -0.25 4.59
C GLY A 345 -6.66 0.62 4.59
N GLN A 346 -7.71 0.22 3.88
CA GLN A 346 -9.00 0.94 3.88
C GLN A 346 -9.71 0.93 5.24
N ALA A 347 -9.67 -0.15 6.03
CA ALA A 347 -10.27 -0.13 7.37
C ALA A 347 -9.47 0.76 8.33
N VAL A 348 -8.14 0.68 8.33
CA VAL A 348 -7.28 1.57 9.14
C VAL A 348 -7.45 3.03 8.69
N LEU A 349 -7.51 3.28 7.38
CA LEU A 349 -7.80 4.61 6.83
C LEU A 349 -9.19 5.09 7.22
N ALA A 350 -10.25 4.30 7.05
CA ALA A 350 -11.61 4.69 7.44
C ALA A 350 -11.72 4.98 8.94
N ILE A 351 -10.98 4.25 9.79
CA ILE A 351 -10.93 4.49 11.24
C ILE A 351 -10.14 5.77 11.57
N LEU A 352 -9.03 6.02 10.86
CA LEU A 352 -8.27 7.27 10.96
C LEU A 352 -9.08 8.46 10.44
N GLU A 353 -9.83 8.29 9.36
CA GLU A 353 -10.73 9.28 8.75
C GLU A 353 -11.89 9.60 9.67
N ILE A 354 -12.57 8.60 10.25
CA ILE A 354 -13.61 8.82 11.26
C ILE A 354 -13.00 9.53 12.47
N GLY A 355 -11.82 9.13 12.93
CA GLY A 355 -11.12 9.78 14.05
C GLY A 355 -10.78 11.24 13.76
N VAL A 356 -10.31 11.54 12.54
CA VAL A 356 -9.97 12.89 12.08
C VAL A 356 -11.23 13.73 11.81
N ILE A 357 -12.26 13.17 11.18
CA ILE A 357 -13.57 13.82 10.97
C ILE A 357 -14.23 14.12 12.31
N LEU A 358 -14.21 13.20 13.27
CA LEU A 358 -14.70 13.42 14.63
C LEU A 358 -13.88 14.48 15.36
N ALA A 359 -12.55 14.47 15.22
CA ALA A 359 -11.69 15.54 15.74
C ALA A 359 -11.96 16.89 15.05
N VAL A 360 -12.41 16.91 13.80
CA VAL A 360 -12.79 18.16 13.12
C VAL A 360 -14.17 18.61 13.59
N TRP A 361 -15.13 17.69 13.72
CA TRP A 361 -16.50 17.98 14.15
C TRP A 361 -16.57 18.42 15.61
N LEU A 362 -15.75 17.84 16.49
CA LEU A 362 -15.68 18.21 17.90
C LEU A 362 -15.00 19.57 18.13
N PHE A 363 -14.16 20.00 17.19
CA PHE A 363 -13.43 21.25 17.30
C PHE A 363 -14.01 22.37 16.40
N LEU A 364 -14.85 22.04 15.40
CA LEU A 364 -15.57 22.98 14.53
C LEU A 364 -16.34 24.08 15.30
N PRO A 365 -17.05 23.78 16.41
CA PRO A 365 -17.76 24.79 17.20
C PRO A 365 -16.84 25.76 17.95
N TYR A 366 -15.54 25.44 18.05
CA TYR A 366 -14.53 26.37 18.55
C TYR A 366 -13.95 27.28 17.46
N PHE A 367 -14.15 26.94 16.17
CA PHE A 367 -13.60 27.65 15.01
C PHE A 367 -14.55 28.65 14.37
N ILE A 368 -15.86 28.47 14.53
CA ILE A 368 -16.87 29.36 13.98
C ILE A 368 -17.81 29.75 15.13
N PRO A 369 -17.73 30.98 15.67
CA PRO A 369 -18.58 31.42 16.78
C PRO A 369 -20.08 31.31 16.49
N GLU A 370 -20.45 31.31 15.20
CA GLU A 370 -21.82 31.23 14.69
C GLU A 370 -22.43 29.81 14.74
N PHE A 371 -21.64 28.78 15.07
CA PHE A 371 -22.08 27.39 15.26
C PHE A 371 -22.27 26.99 16.73
N LYS A 372 -22.19 27.94 17.68
CA LYS A 372 -22.53 27.72 19.09
C LYS A 372 -24.03 27.80 19.36
#